data_AF-A0A7X7Q671-F1
#
_entry.id   AF-A0A7X7Q671-F1
#
_cell.length_a   1.000
_cell.length_b   1.000
_cell.length_c   1.000
_cell.angle_alpha   90.00
_cell.angle_beta   90.00
_cell.angle_gamma   90.00
#
_symmetry.space_group_name_H-M   'P 1'
#
loop_
_entity.id
_entity.type
_entity.pdbx_description
1 polymer ?
#
loop_
_entity_poly.entity_id
_entity_poly.type
_entity_poly.pdbx_seq_one_letter_code
_entity_poly.pdbx_strand_id
1 'polypeptide(L)'
;MTPGRLKGHQPFILMALRSGAKTRRGLRRRYERLLHYMGLPVSFAGEDRGWRFHRELDDNLDILVKKGLVTSDGDSFQLTGDGAEVADAAYRRARQSEDYTVAAVHSPAVASRISVFSYVVLSLLKLTTGFAFSSVALIADGVDSLIDVLSASIVLLGVRFGRELASAAFVVALLGLSGCAIAYEGLARLARPEVVHAPLAAFLAVVIAGGVSYVLGVYQRTVGRQGGSIALVSQSVDNRNHVFQAGGVFLGLVAARHGLYFVDALVAVFIALMLLRSAVELAFELNSAAKGIGQGVAGENGDYERGFDRHRWNFFKLWTLLTVKDASSRRDVVLRYDETFTPDDLPFSTHRSPAAGFDYRKNVDGILEELFEEGL
;
A
#
# COMPACT_ATOMS: atom_id res chain seq x y z
N MET A 1 -31.60 -24.95 -20.97
CA MET A 1 -30.90 -24.12 -21.98
C MET A 1 -29.79 -23.38 -21.27
N THR A 2 -28.54 -23.45 -21.71
CA THR A 2 -27.45 -22.67 -21.09
C THR A 2 -27.74 -21.18 -21.31
N PRO A 3 -27.99 -20.37 -20.27
CA PRO A 3 -28.30 -18.97 -20.45
C PRO A 3 -27.11 -18.29 -21.14
N GLY A 4 -27.34 -17.77 -22.35
CA GLY A 4 -26.28 -17.18 -23.18
C GLY A 4 -25.50 -16.11 -22.42
N ARG A 5 -24.17 -16.06 -22.64
CA ARG A 5 -23.18 -15.23 -21.92
C ARG A 5 -23.71 -13.82 -21.61
N LEU A 6 -23.79 -13.49 -20.32
CA LEU A 6 -24.15 -12.16 -19.84
C LEU A 6 -23.12 -11.13 -20.32
N LYS A 7 -23.59 -9.92 -20.66
CA LYS A 7 -22.74 -8.82 -21.15
C LYS A 7 -23.01 -7.53 -20.38
N GLY A 8 -22.02 -6.63 -20.39
CA GLY A 8 -22.16 -5.29 -19.80
C GLY A 8 -22.60 -5.33 -18.34
N HIS A 9 -23.69 -4.63 -18.05
CA HIS A 9 -24.22 -4.46 -16.69
C HIS A 9 -25.16 -5.59 -16.23
N GLN A 10 -25.46 -6.58 -17.08
CA GLN A 10 -26.38 -7.68 -16.77
C GLN A 10 -25.98 -8.50 -15.53
N PRO A 11 -24.70 -8.88 -15.33
CA PRO A 11 -24.30 -9.60 -14.12
C PRO A 11 -24.54 -8.77 -12.85
N PHE A 12 -24.28 -7.47 -12.91
CA PHE A 12 -24.51 -6.56 -11.78
C PHE A 12 -25.99 -6.45 -11.44
N ILE A 13 -26.87 -6.28 -12.45
CA ILE A 13 -28.32 -6.18 -12.25
C ILE A 13 -28.86 -7.44 -11.57
N LEU A 14 -28.43 -8.63 -12.02
CA LEU A 14 -28.84 -9.90 -11.39
C LEU A 14 -28.36 -10.00 -9.93
N MET A 15 -27.12 -9.60 -9.64
CA MET A 15 -26.61 -9.57 -8.26
C MET A 15 -27.37 -8.55 -7.38
N ALA A 16 -27.74 -7.40 -7.94
CA ALA A 16 -28.51 -6.38 -7.24
C ALA A 16 -29.95 -6.83 -6.95
N LEU A 17 -30.60 -7.51 -7.89
CA LEU A 17 -31.93 -8.11 -7.70
C LEU A 17 -31.89 -9.20 -6.62
N ARG A 18 -30.83 -10.02 -6.62
CA ARG A 18 -30.57 -11.03 -5.58
C ARG A 18 -30.47 -10.40 -4.20
N SER A 19 -29.83 -9.23 -4.07
CA SER A 19 -29.74 -8.48 -2.82
C SER A 19 -31.00 -7.66 -2.48
N GLY A 20 -32.11 -7.85 -3.22
CA GLY A 20 -33.40 -7.23 -2.91
C GLY A 20 -33.70 -5.89 -3.62
N ALA A 21 -32.86 -5.42 -4.55
CA ALA A 21 -33.10 -4.18 -5.30
C ALA A 21 -34.13 -4.37 -6.42
N LYS A 22 -35.41 -4.57 -6.06
CA LYS A 22 -36.48 -4.98 -6.98
C LYS A 22 -37.03 -3.90 -7.91
N THR A 23 -36.67 -2.63 -7.73
CA THR A 23 -37.21 -1.51 -8.55
C THR A 23 -36.10 -0.83 -9.34
N ARG A 24 -36.43 -0.10 -10.41
CA ARG A 24 -35.46 0.71 -11.18
C ARG A 24 -34.69 1.66 -10.27
N ARG A 25 -35.41 2.34 -9.38
CA ARG A 25 -34.82 3.24 -8.38
C ARG A 25 -33.87 2.48 -7.43
N GLY A 26 -34.26 1.29 -7.00
CA GLY A 26 -33.41 0.41 -6.18
C GLY A 26 -32.12 0.01 -6.89
N LEU A 27 -32.20 -0.39 -8.17
CA LEU A 27 -31.05 -0.78 -8.99
C LEU A 27 -30.09 0.40 -9.23
N ARG A 28 -30.63 1.59 -9.54
CA ARG A 28 -29.83 2.82 -9.69
C ARG A 28 -29.08 3.16 -8.40
N ARG A 29 -29.78 3.16 -7.24
CA ARG A 29 -29.17 3.36 -5.92
C ARG A 29 -28.10 2.31 -5.58
N ARG A 30 -28.31 1.07 -6.00
CA ARG A 30 -27.32 -0.01 -5.81
C ARG A 30 -26.05 0.26 -6.60
N TYR A 31 -26.21 0.72 -7.85
CA TYR A 31 -25.09 1.08 -8.71
C TYR A 31 -24.34 2.32 -8.21
N GLU A 32 -25.07 3.30 -7.66
CA GLU A 32 -24.52 4.47 -6.96
C GLU A 32 -23.61 4.05 -5.82
N ARG A 33 -24.12 3.18 -4.94
CA ARG A 33 -23.34 2.63 -3.82
C ARG A 33 -22.09 1.89 -4.29
N LEU A 34 -22.14 1.17 -5.41
CA LEU A 34 -20.95 0.55 -5.99
C LEU A 34 -19.90 1.61 -6.40
N LEU A 35 -20.30 2.70 -7.06
CA LEU A 35 -19.37 3.77 -7.45
C LEU A 35 -18.80 4.50 -6.23
N HIS A 36 -19.63 4.75 -5.22
CA HIS A 36 -19.20 5.33 -3.95
C HIS A 36 -18.20 4.43 -3.22
N TYR A 37 -18.46 3.12 -3.19
CA TYR A 37 -17.54 2.12 -2.65
C TYR A 37 -16.21 2.10 -3.43
N MET A 38 -16.21 2.44 -4.72
CA MET A 38 -15.00 2.65 -5.52
C MET A 38 -14.33 4.02 -5.31
N GLY A 39 -14.85 4.85 -4.39
CA GLY A 39 -14.29 6.17 -4.05
C GLY A 39 -14.74 7.31 -4.98
N LEU A 40 -15.72 7.08 -5.85
CA LEU A 40 -16.26 8.11 -6.75
C LEU A 40 -17.45 8.82 -6.09
N PRO A 41 -17.41 10.13 -5.81
CA PRO A 41 -18.51 10.85 -5.16
C PRO A 41 -19.63 11.20 -6.16
N VAL A 42 -20.53 10.25 -6.44
CA VAL A 42 -21.55 10.37 -7.50
C VAL A 42 -22.96 10.35 -6.91
N SER A 43 -23.65 11.47 -6.89
CA SER A 43 -25.08 11.53 -6.53
C SER A 43 -25.98 11.46 -7.76
N PHE A 44 -27.03 10.63 -7.73
CA PHE A 44 -28.05 10.56 -8.78
C PHE A 44 -29.31 11.39 -8.51
N ALA A 45 -29.22 12.40 -7.64
CA ALA A 45 -30.32 13.30 -7.34
C ALA A 45 -30.63 14.24 -8.53
N GLY A 46 -31.58 13.84 -9.40
CA GLY A 46 -32.41 14.80 -10.13
C GLY A 46 -32.40 14.79 -11.66
N GLU A 47 -31.57 14.03 -12.36
CA GLU A 47 -31.64 13.99 -13.84
C GLU A 47 -31.32 12.60 -14.41
N ASP A 48 -32.06 12.19 -15.45
CA ASP A 48 -31.74 11.05 -16.33
C ASP A 48 -30.48 11.29 -17.20
N ARG A 49 -29.51 12.06 -16.68
CA ARG A 49 -28.21 12.30 -17.33
C ARG A 49 -27.09 11.92 -16.36
N GLY A 50 -26.28 10.93 -16.74
CA GLY A 50 -24.99 10.79 -16.08
C GLY A 50 -24.12 9.63 -16.52
N TRP A 51 -24.64 8.40 -16.61
CA TRP A 51 -23.77 7.22 -16.75
C TRP A 51 -24.33 6.18 -17.70
N ARG A 52 -23.42 5.41 -18.33
CA ARG A 52 -23.75 4.34 -19.28
C ARG A 52 -24.78 3.37 -18.70
N PHE A 53 -24.65 3.02 -17.41
CA PHE A 53 -25.60 2.18 -16.70
C PHE A 53 -27.04 2.71 -16.71
N HIS A 54 -27.26 4.02 -16.53
CA HIS A 54 -28.60 4.59 -16.48
C HIS A 54 -29.30 4.52 -17.84
N ARG A 55 -28.54 4.81 -18.91
CA ARG A 55 -29.06 4.75 -20.28
C ARG A 55 -29.35 3.33 -20.74
N GLU A 56 -28.55 2.37 -20.29
CA GLU A 56 -28.66 0.97 -20.68
C GLU A 56 -29.50 0.13 -19.69
N LEU A 57 -30.03 0.71 -18.60
CA LEU A 57 -30.69 -0.07 -17.55
C LEU A 57 -31.92 -0.79 -18.07
N ASP A 58 -32.82 -0.07 -18.74
CA ASP A 58 -34.07 -0.63 -19.27
C ASP A 58 -33.78 -1.66 -20.38
N ASP A 59 -32.86 -1.35 -21.30
CA ASP A 59 -32.41 -2.29 -22.34
C ASP A 59 -31.87 -3.60 -21.74
N ASN A 60 -31.07 -3.51 -20.66
CA ASN A 60 -30.55 -4.69 -20.00
C ASN A 60 -31.62 -5.47 -19.24
N LEU A 61 -32.58 -4.79 -18.60
CA LEU A 61 -33.72 -5.45 -17.94
C LEU A 61 -34.58 -6.19 -18.97
N ASP A 62 -34.88 -5.58 -20.11
CA ASP A 62 -35.63 -6.20 -21.20
C ASP A 62 -34.92 -7.44 -21.75
N ILE A 63 -33.59 -7.37 -21.91
CA ILE A 63 -32.79 -8.53 -22.32
C ILE A 63 -32.85 -9.65 -21.28
N LEU A 64 -32.79 -9.32 -19.99
CA LEU A 64 -32.86 -10.30 -18.90
C LEU A 64 -34.25 -10.95 -18.78
N VAL A 65 -35.31 -10.17 -19.02
CA VAL A 65 -36.69 -10.68 -19.10
C VAL A 65 -36.85 -11.60 -20.31
N LYS A 66 -36.41 -11.19 -21.50
CA LYS A 66 -36.43 -12.03 -22.72
C LYS A 66 -35.63 -13.32 -22.56
N LYS A 67 -34.55 -13.31 -21.77
CA LYS A 67 -33.76 -14.50 -21.44
C LYS A 67 -34.41 -15.41 -20.40
N GLY A 68 -35.55 -15.03 -19.82
CA GLY A 68 -36.23 -15.79 -18.77
C GLY A 68 -35.51 -15.78 -17.42
N LEU A 69 -34.58 -14.85 -17.20
CA LEU A 69 -33.82 -14.73 -15.94
C LEU A 69 -34.49 -13.79 -14.93
N VAL A 70 -35.34 -12.89 -15.41
CA VAL A 70 -36.03 -11.89 -14.60
C VAL A 70 -37.51 -11.88 -15.01
N THR A 71 -38.40 -11.79 -14.04
CA THR A 71 -39.82 -11.46 -14.25
C THR A 71 -40.06 -10.00 -13.92
N SER A 72 -40.98 -9.38 -14.65
CA SER A 72 -41.40 -7.99 -14.44
C SER A 72 -42.89 -7.96 -14.14
N ASP A 73 -43.24 -7.25 -13.07
CA ASP A 73 -44.60 -6.91 -12.67
C ASP A 73 -44.69 -5.38 -12.53
N GLY A 74 -44.88 -4.71 -13.68
CA GLY A 74 -44.88 -3.26 -13.79
C GLY A 74 -43.53 -2.62 -13.45
N ASP A 75 -43.39 -2.08 -12.23
CA ASP A 75 -42.16 -1.45 -11.74
C ASP A 75 -41.33 -2.35 -10.82
N SER A 76 -41.81 -3.57 -10.56
CA SER A 76 -41.12 -4.58 -9.74
C SER A 76 -40.48 -5.65 -10.60
N PHE A 77 -39.24 -6.02 -10.27
CA PHE A 77 -38.44 -7.04 -10.94
C PHE A 77 -38.04 -8.12 -9.94
N GLN A 78 -38.17 -9.38 -10.33
CA GLN A 78 -37.78 -10.52 -9.51
C GLN A 78 -36.98 -11.54 -10.33
N LEU A 79 -36.09 -12.26 -9.66
CA LEU A 79 -35.35 -13.35 -10.30
C LEU A 79 -36.25 -14.56 -10.49
N THR A 80 -36.14 -15.21 -11.64
CA THR A 80 -36.65 -16.58 -11.80
C THR A 80 -35.75 -17.57 -11.06
N GLY A 81 -36.16 -18.85 -10.95
CA GLY A 81 -35.30 -19.91 -10.39
C GLY A 81 -33.94 -19.98 -11.10
N ASP A 82 -33.95 -20.04 -12.44
CA ASP A 82 -32.73 -20.00 -13.26
C ASP A 82 -31.96 -18.68 -13.09
N GLY A 83 -32.69 -17.55 -12.98
CA GLY A 83 -32.12 -16.24 -12.70
C GLY A 83 -31.35 -16.17 -11.38
N ALA A 84 -31.88 -16.80 -10.33
CA ALA A 84 -31.26 -16.86 -9.02
C ALA A 84 -29.95 -17.66 -9.07
N GLU A 85 -29.92 -18.82 -9.74
CA GLU A 85 -28.69 -19.60 -9.91
C GLU A 85 -27.61 -18.83 -10.68
N VAL A 86 -28.01 -18.12 -11.74
CA VAL A 86 -27.10 -17.29 -12.53
C VAL A 86 -26.58 -16.10 -11.71
N ALA A 87 -27.45 -15.47 -10.90
CA ALA A 87 -27.07 -14.38 -10.00
C ALA A 87 -26.10 -14.86 -8.92
N ASP A 88 -26.34 -16.02 -8.32
CA ASP A 88 -25.45 -16.66 -7.35
C ASP A 88 -24.09 -17.00 -7.96
N ALA A 89 -24.08 -17.55 -9.19
CA ALA A 89 -22.85 -17.85 -9.90
C ALA A 89 -22.08 -16.56 -10.28
N ALA A 90 -22.78 -15.49 -10.65
CA ALA A 90 -22.17 -14.18 -10.89
C ALA A 90 -21.56 -13.60 -9.60
N TYR A 91 -22.28 -13.68 -8.48
CA TYR A 91 -21.82 -13.24 -7.16
C TYR A 91 -20.57 -14.02 -6.72
N ARG A 92 -20.59 -15.36 -6.82
CA ARG A 92 -19.42 -16.19 -6.50
C ARG A 92 -18.22 -15.89 -7.38
N ARG A 93 -18.40 -15.68 -8.69
CA ARG A 93 -17.30 -15.31 -9.60
C ARG A 93 -16.72 -13.95 -9.27
N ALA A 94 -17.58 -12.96 -8.98
CA ALA A 94 -17.12 -11.63 -8.58
C ALA A 94 -16.27 -11.71 -7.29
N ARG A 95 -16.73 -12.48 -6.31
CA ARG A 95 -16.02 -12.71 -5.04
C ARG A 95 -14.73 -13.53 -5.19
N GLN A 96 -14.74 -14.61 -5.98
CA GLN A 96 -13.53 -15.40 -6.25
C GLN A 96 -12.49 -14.63 -7.08
N SER A 97 -12.94 -13.83 -8.05
CA SER A 97 -12.06 -12.93 -8.81
C SER A 97 -11.39 -11.92 -7.89
N GLU A 98 -12.11 -11.42 -6.89
CA GLU A 98 -11.54 -10.57 -5.84
C GLU A 98 -10.52 -11.35 -5.00
N ASP A 99 -10.89 -12.51 -4.45
CA ASP A 99 -10.00 -13.30 -3.60
C ASP A 99 -8.66 -13.63 -4.29
N TYR A 100 -8.66 -13.92 -5.60
CA TYR A 100 -7.43 -14.22 -6.34
C TYR A 100 -6.58 -12.97 -6.67
N THR A 101 -7.20 -11.89 -7.15
CA THR A 101 -6.45 -10.68 -7.55
C THR A 101 -6.02 -9.82 -6.35
N VAL A 102 -6.83 -9.75 -5.29
CA VAL A 102 -6.51 -9.05 -4.04
C VAL A 102 -5.48 -9.82 -3.23
N ALA A 103 -5.55 -11.16 -3.15
CA ALA A 103 -4.53 -11.94 -2.46
C ALA A 103 -3.16 -11.86 -3.14
N ALA A 104 -3.13 -11.83 -4.48
CA ALA A 104 -1.88 -11.88 -5.25
C ALA A 104 -1.11 -10.54 -5.33
N VAL A 105 -1.79 -9.39 -5.36
CA VAL A 105 -1.15 -8.09 -5.63
C VAL A 105 -1.31 -7.06 -4.51
N HIS A 106 -2.30 -7.19 -3.64
CA HIS A 106 -2.63 -6.16 -2.63
C HIS A 106 -2.56 -6.66 -1.19
N SER A 107 -2.19 -7.92 -0.94
CA SER A 107 -2.01 -8.38 0.43
C SER A 107 -0.68 -7.87 1.00
N PRO A 108 -0.69 -7.24 2.18
CA PRO A 108 0.55 -6.78 2.80
C PRO A 108 1.58 -7.89 3.01
N ALA A 109 1.12 -9.12 3.23
CA ALA A 109 1.95 -10.30 3.39
C ALA A 109 2.70 -10.68 2.10
N VAL A 110 2.05 -10.64 0.93
CA VAL A 110 2.73 -10.94 -0.34
C VAL A 110 3.72 -9.83 -0.69
N ALA A 111 3.34 -8.57 -0.50
CA ALA A 111 4.25 -7.45 -0.69
C ALA A 111 5.50 -7.57 0.21
N SER A 112 5.33 -7.95 1.47
CA SER A 112 6.45 -8.21 2.40
C SER A 112 7.35 -9.34 1.91
N ARG A 113 6.81 -10.47 1.44
CA ARG A 113 7.60 -11.59 0.90
C ARG A 113 8.40 -11.21 -0.35
N ILE A 114 7.77 -10.49 -1.28
CA ILE A 114 8.44 -9.98 -2.49
C ILE A 114 9.57 -9.02 -2.08
N SER A 115 9.34 -8.19 -1.06
CA SER A 115 10.34 -7.24 -0.57
C SER A 115 11.56 -7.96 -0.01
N VAL A 116 11.37 -8.92 0.91
CA VAL A 116 12.47 -9.70 1.48
C VAL A 116 13.27 -10.42 0.39
N PHE A 117 12.59 -11.06 -0.56
CA PHE A 117 13.27 -11.72 -1.68
C PHE A 117 14.08 -10.73 -2.52
N SER A 118 13.51 -9.56 -2.82
CA SER A 118 14.17 -8.52 -3.59
C SER A 118 15.41 -8.00 -2.87
N TYR A 119 15.32 -7.72 -1.56
CA TYR A 119 16.47 -7.26 -0.77
C TYR A 119 17.60 -8.28 -0.71
N VAL A 120 17.30 -9.58 -0.61
CA VAL A 120 18.31 -10.65 -0.68
C VAL A 120 19.05 -10.60 -2.02
N VAL A 121 18.31 -10.54 -3.13
CA VAL A 121 18.90 -10.51 -4.48
C VAL A 121 19.71 -9.23 -4.69
N LEU A 122 19.19 -8.08 -4.27
CA LEU A 122 19.87 -6.79 -4.40
C LEU A 122 21.13 -6.72 -3.55
N SER A 123 21.08 -7.19 -2.31
CA SER A 123 22.25 -7.24 -1.43
C SER A 123 23.36 -8.11 -2.01
N LEU A 124 23.02 -9.32 -2.51
CA LEU A 124 23.98 -10.19 -3.18
C LEU A 124 24.60 -9.52 -4.41
N LEU A 125 23.79 -8.90 -5.26
CA LEU A 125 24.27 -8.18 -6.44
C LEU A 125 25.23 -7.06 -6.06
N LYS A 126 24.84 -6.19 -5.13
CA LYS A 126 25.64 -5.04 -4.66
C LYS A 126 26.95 -5.50 -4.01
N LEU A 127 26.90 -6.44 -3.07
CA LEU A 127 28.10 -6.92 -2.38
C LEU A 127 29.08 -7.60 -3.33
N THR A 128 28.60 -8.50 -4.20
CA THR A 128 29.48 -9.21 -5.13
C THR A 128 30.16 -8.25 -6.10
N THR A 129 29.43 -7.28 -6.66
CA THR A 129 30.03 -6.26 -7.52
C THR A 129 30.90 -5.26 -6.76
N GLY A 130 30.52 -4.87 -5.55
CA GLY A 130 31.30 -3.97 -4.69
C GLY A 130 32.68 -4.55 -4.36
N PHE A 131 32.75 -5.81 -3.94
CA PHE A 131 34.02 -6.49 -3.71
C PHE A 131 34.80 -6.76 -4.99
N ALA A 132 34.14 -7.22 -6.06
CA ALA A 132 34.82 -7.52 -7.33
C ALA A 132 35.47 -6.29 -7.96
N PHE A 133 34.94 -5.10 -7.69
CA PHE A 133 35.38 -3.85 -8.30
C PHE A 133 36.00 -2.86 -7.30
N SER A 134 36.21 -3.29 -6.06
CA SER A 134 36.81 -2.50 -4.98
C SER A 134 36.06 -1.18 -4.69
N SER A 135 34.74 -1.14 -4.86
CA SER A 135 33.90 0.03 -4.51
C SER A 135 33.37 -0.12 -3.08
N VAL A 136 33.82 0.74 -2.18
CA VAL A 136 33.35 0.74 -0.78
C VAL A 136 31.94 1.31 -0.71
N ALA A 137 31.59 2.25 -1.59
CA ALA A 137 30.23 2.79 -1.64
C ALA A 137 29.20 1.70 -1.95
N LEU A 138 29.51 0.82 -2.91
CA LEU A 138 28.65 -0.29 -3.30
C LEU A 138 28.63 -1.40 -2.25
N ILE A 139 29.74 -1.64 -1.56
CA ILE A 139 29.78 -2.53 -0.39
C ILE A 139 28.89 -1.96 0.72
N ALA A 140 28.97 -0.66 1.01
CA ALA A 140 28.18 0.00 2.05
C ALA A 140 26.67 -0.15 1.81
N ASP A 141 26.22 0.19 0.60
CA ASP A 141 24.83 0.01 0.14
C ASP A 141 24.40 -1.47 0.18
N GLY A 142 25.29 -2.38 -0.19
CA GLY A 142 25.03 -3.83 -0.13
C GLY A 142 24.88 -4.38 1.29
N VAL A 143 25.69 -3.88 2.23
CA VAL A 143 25.62 -4.23 3.66
C VAL A 143 24.36 -3.66 4.30
N ASP A 144 23.98 -2.43 3.98
CA ASP A 144 22.72 -1.81 4.44
C ASP A 144 21.51 -2.70 4.06
N SER A 145 21.39 -3.03 2.77
CA SER A 145 20.35 -3.95 2.27
C SER A 145 20.43 -5.35 2.91
N LEU A 146 21.62 -5.85 3.27
CA LEU A 146 21.77 -7.14 3.94
C LEU A 146 21.20 -7.09 5.36
N ILE A 147 21.50 -6.02 6.08
CA ILE A 147 21.06 -5.83 7.45
C ILE A 147 19.55 -5.70 7.50
N ASP A 148 18.90 -5.07 6.52
CA ASP A 148 17.43 -5.02 6.45
C ASP A 148 16.80 -6.43 6.40
N VAL A 149 17.37 -7.33 5.59
CA VAL A 149 16.93 -8.73 5.48
C VAL A 149 17.16 -9.49 6.80
N LEU A 150 18.35 -9.35 7.36
CA LEU A 150 18.74 -10.04 8.59
C LEU A 150 17.89 -9.54 9.76
N SER A 151 17.64 -8.24 9.85
CA SER A 151 16.83 -7.63 10.90
C SER A 151 15.41 -8.19 10.91
N ALA A 152 14.77 -8.26 9.75
CA ALA A 152 13.44 -8.86 9.63
C ALA A 152 13.41 -10.32 10.11
N SER A 153 14.45 -11.09 9.78
CA SER A 153 14.56 -12.51 10.16
C SER A 153 14.85 -12.69 11.65
N ILE A 154 15.79 -11.93 12.19
CA ILE A 154 16.26 -12.01 13.58
C ILE A 154 15.16 -11.54 14.53
N VAL A 155 14.47 -10.44 14.22
CA VAL A 155 13.34 -9.94 15.01
C VAL A 155 12.23 -10.98 15.05
N LEU A 156 11.89 -11.59 13.91
CA LEU A 156 10.85 -12.63 13.86
C LEU A 156 11.19 -13.86 14.70
N LEU A 157 12.45 -14.33 14.63
CA LEU A 157 12.92 -15.42 15.49
C LEU A 157 12.90 -15.00 16.97
N GLY A 158 13.28 -13.76 17.26
CA GLY A 158 13.19 -13.16 18.58
C GLY A 158 11.80 -13.25 19.19
N VAL A 159 10.77 -12.82 18.45
CA VAL A 159 9.36 -12.95 18.86
C VAL A 159 9.00 -14.42 19.09
N ARG A 160 9.36 -15.31 18.15
CA ARG A 160 9.00 -16.73 18.23
C ARG A 160 9.60 -17.45 19.44
N PHE A 161 10.79 -17.03 19.89
CA PHE A 161 11.49 -17.64 21.02
C PHE A 161 11.41 -16.80 22.31
N GLY A 162 10.62 -15.72 22.34
CA GLY A 162 10.49 -14.84 23.51
C GLY A 162 11.76 -14.04 23.86
N ARG A 163 12.60 -13.75 22.86
CA ARG A 163 13.89 -13.04 22.97
C ARG A 163 13.91 -11.75 22.15
N GLU A 164 12.80 -11.03 22.12
CA GLU A 164 12.59 -9.82 21.31
C GLU A 164 13.66 -8.75 21.58
N LEU A 165 13.84 -8.37 22.86
CA LEU A 165 14.82 -7.36 23.27
C LEU A 165 16.27 -7.76 22.91
N ALA A 166 16.63 -9.03 23.11
CA ALA A 166 17.97 -9.51 22.78
C ALA A 166 18.21 -9.53 21.25
N SER A 167 17.18 -9.85 20.47
CA SER A 167 17.25 -9.89 19.01
C SER A 167 17.35 -8.48 18.42
N ALA A 168 16.58 -7.52 18.97
CA ALA A 168 16.69 -6.11 18.61
C ALA A 168 18.05 -5.52 19.01
N ALA A 169 18.56 -5.85 20.21
CA ALA A 169 19.90 -5.44 20.64
C ALA A 169 21.00 -5.98 19.71
N PHE A 170 20.86 -7.22 19.26
CA PHE A 170 21.79 -7.83 18.31
C PHE A 170 21.79 -7.11 16.96
N VAL A 171 20.60 -6.75 16.44
CA VAL A 171 20.47 -5.96 15.20
C VAL A 171 21.12 -4.59 15.34
N VAL A 172 20.86 -3.89 16.44
CA VAL A 172 21.49 -2.59 16.74
C VAL A 172 23.02 -2.70 16.77
N ALA A 173 23.55 -3.75 17.42
CA ALA A 173 24.98 -4.00 17.46
C ALA A 173 25.55 -4.30 16.05
N LEU A 174 24.83 -5.09 15.24
CA LEU A 174 25.23 -5.41 13.88
C LEU A 174 25.29 -4.16 12.99
N LEU A 175 24.27 -3.30 13.06
CA LEU A 175 24.24 -2.00 12.37
C LEU A 175 25.41 -1.11 12.81
N GLY A 176 25.61 -0.96 14.11
CA GLY A 176 26.68 -0.11 14.66
C GLY A 176 28.08 -0.59 14.27
N LEU A 177 28.36 -1.90 14.40
CA LEU A 177 29.65 -2.47 14.03
C LEU A 177 29.92 -2.37 12.53
N SER A 178 28.93 -2.67 11.71
CA SER A 178 29.05 -2.60 10.25
C SER A 178 29.24 -1.15 9.78
N GLY A 179 28.45 -0.22 10.33
CA GLY A 179 28.60 1.21 10.06
C GLY A 179 29.99 1.74 10.45
N CYS A 180 30.50 1.36 11.61
CA CYS A 180 31.87 1.73 12.03
C CYS A 180 32.94 1.15 11.10
N ALA A 181 32.81 -0.11 10.68
CA ALA A 181 33.76 -0.75 9.78
C ALA A 181 33.79 -0.07 8.40
N ILE A 182 32.62 0.23 7.83
CA ILE A 182 32.51 0.94 6.55
C ILE A 182 33.03 2.37 6.69
N ALA A 183 32.70 3.08 7.76
CA ALA A 183 33.19 4.43 8.01
C ALA A 183 34.73 4.45 8.11
N TYR A 184 35.33 3.49 8.82
CA TYR A 184 36.78 3.35 8.92
C TYR A 184 37.41 3.13 7.54
N GLU A 185 36.89 2.16 6.77
CA GLU A 185 37.40 1.86 5.42
C GLU A 185 37.26 3.06 4.48
N GLY A 186 36.10 3.74 4.51
CA GLY A 186 35.86 4.95 3.72
C GLY A 186 36.81 6.09 4.10
N LEU A 187 37.02 6.35 5.39
CA LEU A 187 37.98 7.37 5.85
C LEU A 187 39.43 7.02 5.49
N ALA A 188 39.80 5.74 5.58
CA ALA A 188 41.13 5.27 5.17
C ALA A 188 41.36 5.52 3.66
N ARG A 189 40.36 5.24 2.82
CA ARG A 189 40.44 5.48 1.37
C ARG A 189 40.33 6.95 0.97
N LEU A 190 39.75 7.81 1.80
CA LEU A 190 39.87 9.25 1.62
C LEU A 190 41.30 9.74 1.87
N ALA A 191 41.97 9.21 2.90
CA ALA A 191 43.36 9.54 3.20
C ALA A 191 44.35 8.93 2.20
N ARG A 192 44.04 7.73 1.70
CA ARG A 192 44.86 6.98 0.73
C ARG A 192 43.96 6.36 -0.33
N PRO A 193 43.66 7.09 -1.43
CA PRO A 193 42.78 6.60 -2.48
C PRO A 193 43.26 5.28 -3.10
N GLU A 194 42.40 4.28 -3.10
CA GLU A 194 42.59 3.01 -3.80
C GLU A 194 41.85 3.03 -5.14
N VAL A 195 42.32 2.23 -6.10
CA VAL A 195 41.69 2.15 -7.42
C VAL A 195 40.32 1.46 -7.30
N VAL A 196 39.28 2.17 -7.74
CA VAL A 196 37.94 1.62 -7.91
C VAL A 196 37.74 1.28 -9.38
N HIS A 197 37.49 0.01 -9.68
CA HIS A 197 37.27 -0.44 -11.05
C HIS A 197 35.83 -0.09 -11.47
N ALA A 198 35.65 0.66 -12.55
CA ALA A 198 34.31 1.07 -13.01
C ALA A 198 33.96 0.47 -14.39
N PRO A 199 33.91 -0.88 -14.54
CA PRO A 199 33.45 -1.50 -15.77
C PRO A 199 31.94 -1.33 -15.93
N LEU A 200 31.43 -1.57 -17.14
CA LEU A 200 30.00 -1.46 -17.44
C LEU A 200 29.13 -2.34 -16.51
N ALA A 201 29.64 -3.48 -16.07
CA ALA A 201 28.95 -4.36 -15.13
C ALA A 201 28.65 -3.70 -13.77
N ALA A 202 29.55 -2.85 -13.25
CA ALA A 202 29.33 -2.12 -12.00
C ALA A 202 28.18 -1.10 -12.15
N PHE A 203 28.19 -0.36 -13.26
CA PHE A 203 27.11 0.59 -13.58
C PHE A 203 25.76 -0.12 -13.74
N LEU A 204 25.73 -1.26 -14.45
CA LEU A 204 24.51 -2.05 -14.62
C LEU A 204 23.98 -2.55 -13.29
N ALA A 205 24.85 -3.05 -12.39
CA ALA A 205 24.44 -3.50 -11.07
C ALA A 205 23.78 -2.38 -10.25
N VAL A 206 24.38 -1.18 -10.24
CA VAL A 206 23.82 -0.01 -9.53
C VAL A 206 22.51 0.46 -10.14
N VAL A 207 22.41 0.53 -11.47
CA VAL A 207 21.18 0.97 -12.16
C VAL A 207 20.05 -0.03 -11.93
N ILE A 208 20.34 -1.33 -12.02
CA ILE A 208 19.36 -2.39 -11.72
C ILE A 208 18.92 -2.29 -10.26
N ALA A 209 19.86 -2.14 -9.32
CA ALA A 209 19.54 -2.04 -7.92
C ALA A 209 18.65 -0.82 -7.60
N GLY A 210 19.04 0.37 -8.05
CA GLY A 210 18.24 1.58 -7.87
C GLY A 210 16.87 1.49 -8.56
N GLY A 211 16.80 0.90 -9.76
CA GLY A 211 15.54 0.70 -10.49
C GLY A 211 14.59 -0.24 -9.76
N VAL A 212 15.09 -1.38 -9.27
CA VAL A 212 14.28 -2.33 -8.49
C VAL A 212 13.83 -1.70 -7.17
N SER A 213 14.72 -1.01 -6.44
CA SER A 213 14.33 -0.30 -5.20
C SER A 213 13.27 0.77 -5.46
N TYR A 214 13.34 1.52 -6.57
CA TYR A 214 12.32 2.49 -6.94
C TYR A 214 10.96 1.82 -7.19
N VAL A 215 10.93 0.78 -8.04
CA VAL A 215 9.70 0.04 -8.35
C VAL A 215 9.11 -0.59 -7.09
N LEU A 216 9.95 -1.21 -6.26
CA LEU A 216 9.54 -1.83 -5.01
C LEU A 216 8.98 -0.80 -4.03
N GLY A 217 9.61 0.37 -3.90
CA GLY A 217 9.14 1.47 -3.07
C GLY A 217 7.76 1.99 -3.52
N VAL A 218 7.55 2.20 -4.82
CA VAL A 218 6.23 2.61 -5.35
C VAL A 218 5.17 1.54 -5.08
N TYR A 219 5.50 0.27 -5.28
CA TYR A 219 4.61 -0.85 -5.03
C TYR A 219 4.24 -0.96 -3.54
N GLN A 220 5.23 -0.98 -2.65
CA GLN A 220 5.02 -1.03 -1.19
C GLN A 220 4.22 0.17 -0.69
N ARG A 221 4.48 1.38 -1.21
CA ARG A 221 3.71 2.58 -0.84
C ARG A 221 2.25 2.45 -1.24
N THR A 222 1.99 1.89 -2.42
CA THR A 222 0.63 1.70 -2.94
C THR A 222 -0.11 0.65 -2.13
N VAL A 223 0.50 -0.53 -1.94
CA VAL A 223 -0.10 -1.63 -1.17
C VAL A 223 -0.22 -1.28 0.31
N GLY A 224 0.79 -0.65 0.88
CA GLY A 224 0.80 -0.22 2.28
C GLY A 224 -0.31 0.79 2.58
N ARG A 225 -0.52 1.77 1.70
CA ARG A 225 -1.62 2.74 1.85
C ARG A 225 -3.00 2.12 1.68
N GLN A 226 -3.17 1.25 0.70
CA GLN A 226 -4.46 0.60 0.44
C GLN A 226 -4.80 -0.43 1.52
N GLY A 227 -3.80 -1.17 2.01
CA GLY A 227 -3.95 -2.20 3.04
C GLY A 227 -3.81 -1.69 4.48
N GLY A 228 -3.63 -0.38 4.70
CA GLY A 228 -3.42 0.20 6.04
C GLY A 228 -2.17 -0.31 6.77
N SER A 229 -1.15 -0.77 6.04
CA SER A 229 0.08 -1.32 6.61
C SER A 229 1.14 -0.23 6.75
N ILE A 230 1.29 0.31 7.96
CA ILE A 230 2.33 1.29 8.31
C ILE A 230 3.72 0.70 8.05
N ALA A 231 3.92 -0.59 8.35
CA ALA A 231 5.18 -1.29 8.10
C ALA A 231 5.59 -1.24 6.62
N LEU A 232 4.66 -1.47 5.67
CA LEU A 232 4.96 -1.37 4.24
C LEU A 232 5.18 0.07 3.77
N VAL A 233 4.45 1.03 4.37
CA VAL A 233 4.70 2.45 4.08
C VAL A 233 6.09 2.86 4.56
N SER A 234 6.52 2.44 5.75
CA SER A 234 7.87 2.65 6.27
C SER A 234 8.93 2.00 5.35
N GLN A 235 8.74 0.74 4.94
CA GLN A 235 9.63 0.08 3.98
C GLN A 235 9.73 0.81 2.62
N SER A 236 8.66 1.49 2.19
CA SER A 236 8.72 2.28 0.96
C SER A 236 9.63 3.52 1.06
N VAL A 237 9.78 4.06 2.27
CA VAL A 237 10.66 5.20 2.57
C VAL A 237 12.10 4.72 2.59
N ASP A 238 12.34 3.56 3.18
CA ASP A 238 13.64 2.89 3.16
C ASP A 238 14.09 2.61 1.70
N ASN A 239 13.20 2.06 0.87
CA ASN A 239 13.48 1.89 -0.57
C ASN A 239 13.81 3.20 -1.29
N ARG A 240 13.25 4.33 -0.85
CA ARG A 240 13.62 5.64 -1.40
C ARG A 240 15.06 6.01 -1.00
N ASN A 241 15.50 5.67 0.20
CA ASN A 241 16.89 5.85 0.62
C ASN A 241 17.83 5.00 -0.24
N HIS A 242 17.50 3.72 -0.48
CA HIS A 242 18.26 2.85 -1.41
C HIS A 242 18.38 3.44 -2.82
N VAL A 243 17.36 4.13 -3.33
CA VAL A 243 17.44 4.85 -4.62
C VAL A 243 18.43 6.01 -4.55
N PHE A 244 18.42 6.80 -3.48
CA PHE A 244 19.38 7.89 -3.29
C PHE A 244 20.80 7.39 -3.12
N GLN A 245 21.00 6.32 -2.35
CA GLN A 245 22.30 5.66 -2.18
C GLN A 245 22.81 5.17 -3.53
N ALA A 246 21.98 4.47 -4.33
CA ALA A 246 22.35 4.03 -5.67
C ALA A 246 22.77 5.20 -6.59
N GLY A 247 22.09 6.35 -6.49
CA GLY A 247 22.51 7.58 -7.19
C GLY A 247 23.89 8.08 -6.75
N GLY A 248 24.16 8.05 -5.44
CA GLY A 248 25.48 8.36 -4.88
C GLY A 248 26.56 7.41 -5.37
N VAL A 249 26.33 6.09 -5.32
CA VAL A 249 27.28 5.09 -5.81
C VAL A 249 27.52 5.28 -7.31
N PHE A 250 26.47 5.51 -8.10
CA PHE A 250 26.60 5.77 -9.53
C PHE A 250 27.53 6.96 -9.81
N LEU A 251 27.37 8.06 -9.05
CA LEU A 251 28.25 9.21 -9.14
C LEU A 251 29.70 8.86 -8.76
N GLY A 252 29.89 8.05 -7.72
CA GLY A 252 31.20 7.51 -7.33
C GLY A 252 31.86 6.70 -8.45
N LEU A 253 31.11 5.85 -9.14
CA LEU A 253 31.61 5.07 -10.28
C LEU A 253 31.94 5.94 -11.50
N VAL A 254 31.12 6.96 -11.80
CA VAL A 254 31.42 7.94 -12.85
C VAL A 254 32.75 8.64 -12.54
N ALA A 255 32.90 9.14 -11.31
CA ALA A 255 34.13 9.79 -10.86
C ALA A 255 35.36 8.87 -10.92
N ALA A 256 35.22 7.61 -10.50
CA ALA A 256 36.26 6.59 -10.60
C ALA A 256 36.73 6.35 -12.04
N ARG A 257 35.81 6.41 -13.02
CA ARG A 257 36.14 6.28 -14.45
C ARG A 257 37.01 7.44 -14.97
N HIS A 258 36.99 8.59 -14.29
CA HIS A 258 37.85 9.73 -14.55
C HIS A 258 39.08 9.79 -13.62
N GLY A 259 39.35 8.73 -12.85
CA GLY A 259 40.48 8.64 -11.91
C GLY A 259 40.25 9.30 -10.55
N LEU A 260 39.05 9.78 -10.26
CA LEU A 260 38.69 10.43 -9.00
C LEU A 260 38.14 9.41 -7.98
N TYR A 261 38.97 8.48 -7.54
CA TYR A 261 38.55 7.35 -6.69
C TYR A 261 38.05 7.74 -5.30
N PHE A 262 38.49 8.88 -4.76
CA PHE A 262 38.08 9.36 -3.43
C PHE A 262 36.58 9.66 -3.32
N VAL A 263 35.89 9.89 -4.45
CA VAL A 263 34.44 10.16 -4.46
C VAL A 263 33.64 8.93 -4.04
N ASP A 264 34.07 7.73 -4.43
CA ASP A 264 33.48 6.48 -3.95
C ASP A 264 33.60 6.38 -2.41
N ALA A 265 34.78 6.67 -1.87
CA ALA A 265 35.01 6.67 -0.43
C ALA A 265 34.15 7.71 0.31
N LEU A 266 33.94 8.90 -0.27
CA LEU A 266 33.05 9.93 0.28
C LEU A 266 31.60 9.43 0.38
N VAL A 267 31.11 8.78 -0.67
CA VAL A 267 29.76 8.19 -0.69
C VAL A 267 29.66 7.06 0.33
N ALA A 268 30.67 6.20 0.44
CA ALA A 268 30.72 5.14 1.44
C ALA A 268 30.63 5.69 2.88
N VAL A 269 31.38 6.74 3.19
CA VAL A 269 31.32 7.41 4.50
C VAL A 269 29.92 8.00 4.73
N PHE A 270 29.32 8.61 3.73
CA PHE A 270 27.95 9.14 3.86
C PHE A 270 26.93 8.04 4.19
N ILE A 271 26.97 6.90 3.48
CA ILE A 271 26.09 5.75 3.75
C ILE A 271 26.38 5.18 5.16
N ALA A 272 27.65 5.07 5.55
CA ALA A 272 28.03 4.62 6.88
C ALA A 272 27.49 5.53 7.99
N LEU A 273 27.46 6.85 7.79
CA LEU A 273 26.87 7.79 8.74
C LEU A 273 25.35 7.61 8.84
N MET A 274 24.66 7.31 7.74
CA MET A 274 23.23 6.96 7.78
C MET A 274 22.99 5.69 8.59
N LEU A 275 23.76 4.63 8.34
CA LEU A 275 23.72 3.37 9.10
C LEU A 275 23.94 3.59 10.61
N LEU A 276 24.96 4.37 10.97
CA LEU A 276 25.26 4.68 12.38
C LEU A 276 24.16 5.49 13.03
N ARG A 277 23.56 6.43 12.30
CA ARG A 277 22.40 7.18 12.79
C ARG A 277 21.23 6.26 13.07
N SER A 278 20.88 5.36 12.16
CA SER A 278 19.81 4.36 12.36
C SER A 278 20.11 3.44 13.55
N ALA A 279 21.36 3.02 13.73
CA ALA A 279 21.77 2.22 14.89
C ALA A 279 21.52 2.96 16.21
N VAL A 280 21.86 4.25 16.28
CA VAL A 280 21.67 5.09 17.47
C VAL A 280 20.18 5.33 17.74
N GLU A 281 19.39 5.65 16.72
CA GLU A 281 17.93 5.82 16.83
C GLU A 281 17.28 4.55 17.39
N LEU A 282 17.57 3.39 16.80
CA LEU A 282 17.07 2.09 17.28
C LEU A 282 17.58 1.73 18.68
N ALA A 283 18.81 2.12 19.04
CA ALA A 283 19.33 1.91 20.40
C ALA A 283 18.54 2.71 21.44
N PHE A 284 18.18 3.96 21.13
CA PHE A 284 17.34 4.77 22.01
C PHE A 284 15.93 4.20 22.15
N GLU A 285 15.32 3.74 21.06
CA GLU A 285 14.02 3.06 21.09
C GLU A 285 14.07 1.79 21.94
N LEU A 286 15.08 0.95 21.74
CA LEU A 286 15.29 -0.28 22.50
C LEU A 286 15.47 0.00 24.00
N ASN A 287 16.28 1.01 24.36
CA ASN A 287 16.49 1.41 25.74
C ASN A 287 15.20 1.93 26.39
N SER A 288 14.37 2.62 25.60
CA SER A 288 13.07 3.13 26.05
C SER A 288 12.07 1.98 26.28
N ALA A 289 12.01 1.03 25.35
CA ALA A 289 11.20 -0.20 25.47
C ALA A 289 11.66 -1.10 26.63
N ALA A 290 12.96 -1.18 26.90
CA ALA A 290 13.50 -1.93 28.03
C ALA A 290 13.17 -1.28 29.39
N LYS A 291 13.03 0.05 29.44
CA LYS A 291 12.71 0.81 30.66
C LYS A 291 11.22 0.90 30.96
N GLY A 292 10.33 0.56 30.01
CA GLY A 292 8.89 0.56 30.20
C GLY A 292 8.21 -0.59 29.46
N ILE A 293 7.60 -1.52 30.20
CA ILE A 293 6.45 -2.27 29.67
C ILE A 293 5.31 -1.26 29.54
N GLY A 294 5.23 -0.56 28.41
CA GLY A 294 4.19 0.44 28.18
C GLY A 294 4.50 1.43 27.07
N GLN A 295 3.75 1.28 25.98
CA GLN A 295 3.59 2.17 24.82
C GLN A 295 4.58 1.97 23.66
N GLY A 296 3.96 1.84 22.50
CA GLY A 296 4.53 1.30 21.28
C GLY A 296 5.41 2.29 20.51
N VAL A 297 6.12 1.67 19.58
CA VAL A 297 6.99 2.22 18.54
C VAL A 297 6.46 3.53 17.96
N ALA A 298 7.03 4.66 18.39
CA ALA A 298 6.69 6.00 17.92
C ALA A 298 7.96 6.85 17.74
N GLY A 299 8.90 6.40 16.90
CA GLY A 299 10.09 7.18 16.54
C GLY A 299 10.02 7.78 15.13
N GLU A 300 9.70 6.98 14.11
CA GLU A 300 9.60 7.46 12.72
C GLU A 300 8.19 7.35 12.10
N ASN A 301 7.31 6.56 12.70
CA ASN A 301 5.95 6.36 12.20
C ASN A 301 5.04 7.57 12.45
N GLY A 302 5.36 8.46 13.40
CA GLY A 302 4.45 9.54 13.82
C GLY A 302 4.18 10.60 12.74
N ASP A 303 5.10 10.87 11.83
CA ASP A 303 4.84 11.77 10.67
C ASP A 303 4.05 11.06 9.56
N TYR A 304 4.28 9.76 9.37
CA TYR A 304 3.60 8.96 8.35
C TYR A 304 2.18 8.55 8.77
N GLU A 305 1.96 8.20 10.04
CA GLU A 305 0.65 8.02 10.67
C GLU A 305 -0.15 9.32 10.54
N ARG A 306 0.42 10.47 10.94
CA ARG A 306 -0.23 11.79 10.76
C ARG A 306 -0.56 12.09 9.30
N GLY A 307 0.33 11.78 8.35
CA GLY A 307 0.10 12.02 6.91
C GLY A 307 -0.89 11.04 6.25
N PHE A 308 -0.89 9.78 6.68
CA PHE A 308 -1.82 8.75 6.22
C PHE A 308 -3.23 8.99 6.77
N ASP A 309 -3.32 9.35 8.06
CA ASP A 309 -4.55 9.78 8.68
C ASP A 309 -5.06 11.06 8.06
N ARG A 310 -4.20 12.04 7.77
CA ARG A 310 -4.61 13.30 7.12
C ARG A 310 -5.17 13.13 5.71
N HIS A 311 -4.66 12.20 4.91
CA HIS A 311 -5.23 11.94 3.57
C HIS A 311 -6.62 11.30 3.67
N ARG A 312 -6.79 10.32 4.56
CA ARG A 312 -8.10 9.70 4.83
C ARG A 312 -9.06 10.71 5.46
N TRP A 313 -8.56 11.53 6.37
CA TRP A 313 -9.29 12.63 6.97
C TRP A 313 -9.81 13.60 5.92
N ASN A 314 -8.97 14.06 5.00
CA ASN A 314 -9.41 14.94 3.91
C ASN A 314 -10.42 14.27 2.97
N PHE A 315 -10.26 12.97 2.70
CA PHE A 315 -11.25 12.19 1.94
C PHE A 315 -12.60 12.17 2.66
N PHE A 316 -12.63 11.80 3.94
CA PHE A 316 -13.85 11.79 4.74
C PHE A 316 -14.40 13.20 5.00
N LYS A 317 -13.57 14.23 5.07
CA LYS A 317 -13.98 15.64 5.17
C LYS A 317 -14.76 16.08 3.93
N LEU A 318 -14.21 15.83 2.74
CA LEU A 318 -14.90 16.09 1.48
C LEU A 318 -16.21 15.29 1.38
N TRP A 319 -16.20 14.04 1.82
CA TRP A 319 -17.39 13.19 1.85
C TRP A 319 -18.44 13.67 2.85
N THR A 320 -18.05 14.15 4.03
CA THR A 320 -18.95 14.72 5.04
C THR A 320 -19.61 15.96 4.45
N LEU A 321 -18.84 16.86 3.84
CA LEU A 321 -19.35 18.06 3.17
C LEU A 321 -20.42 17.71 2.11
N LEU A 322 -20.16 16.71 1.27
CA LEU A 322 -21.12 16.24 0.27
C LEU A 322 -22.35 15.58 0.89
N THR A 323 -22.19 14.93 2.05
CA THR A 323 -23.26 14.22 2.74
C THR A 323 -24.19 15.18 3.49
N VAL A 324 -23.64 16.24 4.10
CA VAL A 324 -24.39 17.26 4.85
C VAL A 324 -25.40 18.01 3.97
N LYS A 325 -25.20 18.05 2.65
CA LYS A 325 -26.20 18.56 1.71
C LYS A 325 -27.58 17.90 1.87
N ASP A 326 -27.59 16.60 2.19
CA ASP A 326 -28.80 15.78 2.31
C ASP A 326 -28.98 15.18 3.72
N ALA A 327 -28.12 15.54 4.69
CA ALA A 327 -28.11 14.97 6.04
C ALA A 327 -28.29 16.06 7.09
N SER A 328 -29.28 15.88 7.97
CA SER A 328 -29.72 16.90 8.92
C SER A 328 -29.12 16.73 10.32
N SER A 329 -28.40 15.64 10.56
CA SER A 329 -27.82 15.32 11.87
C SER A 329 -26.56 14.48 11.75
N ARG A 330 -25.71 14.51 12.79
CA ARG A 330 -24.55 13.61 12.95
C ARG A 330 -24.94 12.14 12.73
N ARG A 331 -26.09 11.74 13.26
CA ARG A 331 -26.60 10.37 13.11
C ARG A 331 -26.86 10.03 11.64
N ASP A 332 -27.41 10.96 10.88
CA ASP A 332 -27.67 10.78 9.45
C ASP A 332 -26.38 10.68 8.65
N VAL A 333 -25.35 11.47 9.00
CA VAL A 333 -24.02 11.37 8.38
C VAL A 333 -23.40 10.00 8.61
N VAL A 334 -23.42 9.51 9.86
CA VAL A 334 -22.89 8.17 10.19
C VAL A 334 -23.70 7.08 9.50
N LEU A 335 -25.02 7.18 9.46
CA LEU A 335 -25.88 6.24 8.73
C LEU A 335 -25.55 6.22 7.24
N ARG A 336 -25.28 7.38 6.63
CA ARG A 336 -24.88 7.49 5.22
C ARG A 336 -23.53 6.83 4.97
N TYR A 337 -22.58 6.96 5.89
CA TYR A 337 -21.30 6.25 5.83
C TYR A 337 -21.46 4.75 5.97
N ASP A 338 -22.31 4.30 6.88
CA ASP A 338 -22.65 2.88 7.00
C ASP A 338 -23.28 2.36 5.69
N GLU A 339 -24.23 3.08 5.11
CA GLU A 339 -24.87 2.69 3.84
C GLU A 339 -23.89 2.66 2.65
N THR A 340 -22.82 3.45 2.71
CA THR A 340 -21.89 3.67 1.60
C THR A 340 -20.66 2.76 1.66
N PHE A 341 -20.09 2.60 2.86
CA PHE A 341 -18.78 1.97 3.04
C PHE A 341 -18.84 0.58 3.67
N THR A 342 -20.04 0.10 4.05
CA THR A 342 -20.25 -1.27 4.56
C THR A 342 -20.67 -2.19 3.41
N PRO A 343 -19.92 -3.27 3.12
CA PRO A 343 -20.11 -4.06 1.90
C PRO A 343 -21.16 -5.17 2.02
N ASP A 344 -22.05 -5.14 3.01
CA ASP A 344 -22.93 -6.27 3.40
C ASP A 344 -23.75 -6.88 2.25
N ASP A 345 -24.02 -6.10 1.20
CA ASP A 345 -24.79 -6.51 0.05
C ASP A 345 -23.95 -6.57 -1.26
N LEU A 346 -22.68 -6.15 -1.25
CA LEU A 346 -21.76 -6.14 -2.41
C LEU A 346 -20.88 -7.41 -2.43
N PRO A 347 -20.41 -7.87 -3.60
CA PRO A 347 -19.50 -9.01 -3.69
C PRO A 347 -18.03 -8.65 -3.39
N PHE A 348 -17.78 -7.55 -2.66
CA PHE A 348 -16.45 -6.99 -2.41
C PHE A 348 -16.11 -6.99 -0.91
N SER A 349 -14.83 -7.13 -0.55
CA SER A 349 -14.33 -7.19 0.83
C SER A 349 -14.26 -5.82 1.51
N THR A 350 -14.42 -5.75 2.83
CA THR A 350 -14.27 -4.49 3.61
C THR A 350 -12.90 -3.83 3.43
N HIS A 351 -11.86 -4.60 3.11
CA HIS A 351 -10.48 -4.12 3.00
C HIS A 351 -10.21 -3.18 1.80
N ARG A 352 -11.09 -3.18 0.79
CA ARG A 352 -10.97 -2.25 -0.36
C ARG A 352 -11.82 -1.00 -0.22
N SER A 353 -12.67 -0.94 0.81
CA SER A 353 -13.47 0.25 1.10
C SER A 353 -12.53 1.42 1.38
N PRO A 354 -12.83 2.64 0.90
CA PRO A 354 -12.15 3.85 1.35
C PRO A 354 -12.17 4.04 2.88
N ALA A 355 -13.09 3.36 3.58
CA ALA A 355 -13.17 3.28 5.03
C ALA A 355 -12.30 2.19 5.69
N ALA A 356 -11.56 1.39 4.93
CA ALA A 356 -10.74 0.32 5.47
C ALA A 356 -9.70 0.88 6.46
N GLY A 357 -9.79 0.44 7.72
CA GLY A 357 -8.91 0.89 8.80
C GLY A 357 -9.12 2.36 9.23
N PHE A 358 -10.21 3.02 8.83
CA PHE A 358 -10.61 4.35 9.32
C PHE A 358 -11.95 4.25 10.05
N ASP A 359 -11.95 4.50 11.35
CA ASP A 359 -13.15 4.47 12.18
C ASP A 359 -13.92 5.80 12.05
N TYR A 360 -14.63 5.95 10.93
CA TYR A 360 -15.42 7.16 10.67
C TYR A 360 -16.50 7.39 11.74
N ARG A 361 -16.97 6.36 12.46
CA ARG A 361 -17.96 6.53 13.53
C ARG A 361 -17.40 7.31 14.72
N LYS A 362 -16.11 7.12 15.01
CA LYS A 362 -15.38 7.88 16.05
C LYS A 362 -14.89 9.23 15.55
N ASN A 363 -14.53 9.33 14.27
CA ASN A 363 -13.88 10.52 13.71
C ASN A 363 -14.87 11.55 13.12
N VAL A 364 -16.16 11.21 12.96
CA VAL A 364 -17.16 12.12 12.36
C VAL A 364 -17.27 13.47 13.08
N ASP A 365 -17.15 13.47 14.41
CA ASP A 365 -17.30 14.68 15.21
C ASP A 365 -16.14 15.66 14.94
N GLY A 366 -14.90 15.17 14.97
CA GLY A 366 -13.75 16.01 14.65
C GLY A 366 -13.74 16.48 13.19
N ILE A 367 -14.27 15.69 12.25
CA ILE A 367 -14.42 16.13 10.85
C ILE A 367 -15.45 17.27 10.74
N LEU A 368 -16.58 17.16 11.44
CA LEU A 368 -17.61 18.20 11.46
C LEU A 368 -17.09 19.49 12.12
N GLU A 369 -16.37 19.36 13.24
CA GLU A 369 -15.72 20.49 13.91
C GLU A 369 -14.76 21.24 12.97
N GLU A 370 -13.90 20.52 12.26
CA GLU A 370 -12.97 21.14 11.30
C GLU A 370 -13.70 21.83 10.14
N LEU A 371 -14.81 21.26 9.64
CA LEU A 371 -15.64 21.92 8.63
C LEU A 371 -16.26 23.22 9.15
N PHE A 372 -16.77 23.22 10.38
CA PHE A 372 -17.31 24.43 11.02
C PHE A 372 -16.24 25.49 11.26
N GLU A 373 -15.03 25.11 11.69
CA GLU A 373 -13.89 26.01 11.86
C GLU A 373 -13.45 26.63 10.52
N GLU A 374 -13.53 25.87 9.43
CA GLU A 374 -13.26 26.34 8.06
C GLU A 374 -14.41 27.17 7.46
N GLY A 375 -15.55 27.28 8.16
CA GLY A 375 -16.74 28.02 7.71
C GLY A 375 -17.48 27.38 6.53
N LEU A 376 -17.37 26.05 6.38
CA LEU A 376 -17.91 25.26 5.28
C LEU A 376 -19.26 24.58 5.59
#